data_AF-A0A959SF31-F1
#
_entry.id   AF-A0A959SF31-F1
#
_cell.length_a   1.000
_cell.length_b   1.000
_cell.length_c   1.000
_cell.angle_alpha   90.00
_cell.angle_beta   90.00
_cell.angle_gamma   90.00
#
_symmetry.space_group_name_H-M   'P 1'
#
loop_
_entity.id
_entity.type
_entity.pdbx_description
1 polymer ?
#
loop_
_entity_poly.entity_id
_entity_poly.type
_entity_poly.pdbx_seq_one_letter_code
_entity_poly.pdbx_strand_id
1 'polypeptide(L)'
;MDDMAAHKERERLERLLRGQADLMQEVHLLLGSEQKHDDLLRAAVLSSSGRDIVHLSRVDPDRVFHLNSIRTLCVRYRLRFLPGGLFKGPIPNTAIRALRDLERVAEEPLKGFMVMAPSARFKLCDSEVDPLLFVPLGNDRYYLVHKWGTDVSWTRAVVNWPLREVLTLATTVLVLGSMLGLLIPTGWVTTSPDAGFWGAHRV
;
A
#
# COMPACT_ATOMS: atom_id res chain seq x y z
N MET A 1 34.87 -50.66 -33.76
CA MET A 1 33.51 -50.67 -33.17
C MET A 1 33.33 -49.51 -32.18
N ASP A 2 34.40 -49.07 -31.50
CA ASP A 2 34.40 -47.91 -30.58
C ASP A 2 34.15 -46.54 -31.23
N ASP A 3 34.71 -46.26 -32.41
CA ASP A 3 34.52 -44.95 -33.08
C ASP A 3 33.06 -44.64 -33.44
N MET A 4 32.29 -45.68 -33.78
CA MET A 4 30.88 -45.54 -34.16
C MET A 4 29.99 -45.27 -32.94
N ALA A 5 30.35 -45.81 -31.77
CA ALA A 5 29.68 -45.50 -30.51
C ALA A 5 29.96 -44.06 -30.07
N ALA A 6 31.22 -43.61 -30.19
CA ALA A 6 31.63 -42.25 -29.88
C ALA A 6 30.95 -41.20 -30.78
N HIS A 7 30.80 -41.47 -32.08
CA HIS A 7 30.10 -40.56 -33.00
C HIS A 7 28.61 -40.42 -32.66
N LYS A 8 27.94 -41.55 -32.35
CA LYS A 8 26.52 -41.56 -32.00
C LYS A 8 26.24 -40.85 -30.67
N GLU A 9 27.17 -40.94 -29.73
CA GLU A 9 27.09 -40.25 -28.44
C GLU A 9 27.31 -38.75 -28.58
N ARG A 10 28.24 -38.33 -29.44
CA ARG A 10 28.43 -36.91 -29.79
C ARG A 10 27.19 -36.30 -30.45
N GLU A 11 26.60 -36.98 -31.44
CA GLU A 11 25.35 -36.52 -32.07
C GLU A 11 24.20 -36.38 -31.07
N ARG A 12 24.10 -37.31 -30.12
CA ARG A 12 23.07 -37.25 -29.07
C ARG A 12 23.29 -36.07 -28.15
N LEU A 13 24.55 -35.80 -27.76
CA LEU A 13 24.91 -34.63 -26.97
C LEU A 13 24.62 -33.32 -27.71
N GLU A 14 24.95 -33.22 -28.99
CA GLU A 14 24.68 -32.03 -29.80
C GLU A 14 23.17 -31.74 -29.91
N ARG A 15 22.35 -32.78 -30.08
CA ARG A 15 20.88 -32.62 -30.08
C ARG A 15 20.35 -32.17 -28.72
N LEU A 16 20.87 -32.71 -27.62
CA LEU A 16 20.49 -32.28 -26.27
C LEU A 16 20.89 -30.83 -26.00
N LEU A 17 22.11 -30.44 -26.38
CA LEU A 17 22.60 -29.06 -26.23
C LEU A 17 21.79 -28.07 -27.08
N ARG A 18 21.44 -28.42 -28.32
CA ARG A 18 20.55 -27.60 -29.17
C ARG A 18 19.14 -27.50 -28.57
N GLY A 19 18.57 -28.61 -28.10
CA GLY A 19 17.25 -28.59 -27.45
C GLY A 19 17.24 -27.75 -26.16
N GLN A 20 18.31 -27.81 -25.37
CA GLN A 20 18.46 -26.96 -24.18
C GLN A 20 18.62 -25.48 -24.56
N ALA A 21 19.38 -25.16 -25.59
CA ALA A 21 19.54 -23.79 -26.07
C ALA A 21 18.21 -23.21 -26.60
N ASP A 22 17.46 -23.99 -27.37
CA ASP A 22 16.17 -23.58 -27.94
C ASP A 22 15.12 -23.38 -26.82
N LEU A 23 15.07 -24.29 -25.84
CA LEU A 23 14.20 -24.16 -24.68
C LEU A 23 14.56 -22.92 -23.82
N MET A 24 15.85 -22.66 -23.62
CA MET A 24 16.30 -21.45 -22.92
C MET A 24 15.93 -20.18 -23.69
N GLN A 25 16.02 -20.20 -25.02
CA GLN A 25 15.62 -19.09 -25.89
C GLN A 25 14.12 -18.83 -25.77
N GLU A 26 13.29 -19.87 -25.83
CA GLU A 26 11.82 -19.77 -25.70
C GLU A 26 11.41 -19.21 -24.33
N VAL A 27 11.99 -19.74 -23.25
CA VAL A 27 11.75 -19.23 -21.89
C VAL A 27 12.15 -17.76 -21.78
N HIS A 28 13.29 -17.36 -22.36
CA HIS A 28 13.73 -15.97 -22.35
C HIS A 28 12.78 -15.04 -23.11
N LEU A 29 12.25 -15.49 -24.25
CA LEU A 29 11.26 -14.73 -25.03
C LEU A 29 9.95 -14.55 -24.25
N LEU A 30 9.45 -15.62 -23.62
CA LEU A 30 8.24 -15.58 -22.81
C LEU A 30 8.41 -14.64 -21.61
N LEU A 31 9.48 -14.81 -20.81
CA LEU A 31 9.77 -13.95 -19.68
C LEU A 31 9.97 -12.48 -20.10
N GLY A 32 10.61 -12.25 -21.24
CA GLY A 32 10.81 -10.92 -21.81
C GLY A 32 9.50 -10.24 -22.20
N SER A 33 8.52 -10.98 -22.75
CA SER A 33 7.19 -10.44 -23.05
C SER A 33 6.39 -10.11 -21.80
N GLU A 34 6.43 -10.97 -20.77
CA GLU A 34 5.76 -10.74 -19.48
C GLU A 34 6.34 -9.51 -18.77
N GLN A 35 7.67 -9.36 -18.78
CA GLN A 35 8.32 -8.21 -18.16
C GLN A 35 7.93 -6.89 -18.84
N LYS A 36 7.83 -6.87 -20.18
CA LYS A 36 7.33 -5.70 -20.92
C LYS A 36 5.89 -5.36 -20.52
N HIS A 37 5.01 -6.36 -20.41
CA HIS A 37 3.62 -6.15 -19.98
C HIS A 37 3.56 -5.56 -18.57
N ASP A 38 4.36 -6.08 -17.65
CA ASP A 38 4.44 -5.59 -16.27
C ASP A 38 4.94 -4.15 -16.18
N ASP A 39 5.89 -3.78 -17.04
CA ASP A 39 6.39 -2.41 -17.15
C ASP A 39 5.32 -1.46 -17.73
N LEU A 40 4.53 -1.91 -18.70
CA LEU A 40 3.39 -1.15 -19.23
C LEU A 40 2.32 -0.92 -18.18
N LEU A 41 1.95 -1.96 -17.40
CA LEU A 41 1.00 -1.83 -16.30
C LEU A 41 1.50 -0.88 -15.22
N ARG A 42 2.79 -0.96 -14.86
CA ARG A 42 3.40 -0.04 -13.90
C ARG A 42 3.34 1.41 -14.41
N ALA A 43 3.66 1.62 -15.68
CA ALA A 43 3.56 2.94 -16.31
C ALA A 43 2.11 3.43 -16.35
N ALA A 44 1.13 2.56 -16.64
CA ALA A 44 -0.29 2.90 -16.64
C ALA A 44 -0.77 3.38 -15.25
N VAL A 45 -0.36 2.68 -14.18
CA VAL A 45 -0.68 3.10 -12.80
C VAL A 45 -0.08 4.48 -12.49
N LEU A 46 1.19 4.70 -12.82
CA LEU A 46 1.92 5.94 -12.53
C LEU A 46 1.61 7.11 -13.48
N SER A 47 0.97 6.85 -14.63
CA SER A 47 0.49 7.90 -15.54
C SER A 47 -0.99 8.20 -15.36
N SER A 48 -1.73 7.33 -14.67
CA SER A 48 -3.16 7.53 -14.45
C SER A 48 -3.42 8.81 -13.66
N SER A 49 -4.14 9.71 -14.31
CA SER A 49 -4.61 10.97 -13.73
C SER A 49 -6.12 10.97 -13.51
N GLY A 50 -6.83 9.97 -14.07
CA GLY A 50 -8.28 9.89 -14.14
C GLY A 50 -8.91 8.90 -13.16
N ARG A 51 -10.23 9.03 -13.00
CA ARG A 51 -11.11 8.10 -12.27
C ARG A 51 -11.93 7.26 -13.25
N ASP A 52 -11.28 6.78 -14.29
CA ASP A 52 -11.95 6.07 -15.39
C ASP A 52 -12.54 4.77 -14.89
N ILE A 53 -13.85 4.61 -15.07
CA ILE A 53 -14.63 3.49 -14.56
C ILE A 53 -14.17 2.20 -15.26
N VAL A 54 -13.97 1.15 -14.49
CA VAL A 54 -13.66 -0.19 -14.98
C VAL A 54 -14.86 -1.09 -14.77
N HIS A 55 -15.21 -1.82 -15.82
CA HIS A 55 -16.23 -2.86 -15.78
C HIS A 55 -15.56 -4.22 -15.53
N LEU A 56 -15.91 -4.83 -14.41
CA LEU A 56 -15.43 -6.16 -14.02
C LEU A 56 -16.60 -7.15 -14.11
N SER A 57 -16.45 -8.22 -14.89
CA SER A 57 -17.51 -9.24 -15.02
C SER A 57 -17.69 -10.05 -13.74
N ARG A 58 -16.61 -10.22 -12.96
CA ARG A 58 -16.61 -10.94 -11.69
C ARG A 58 -15.95 -10.09 -10.62
N VAL A 59 -16.71 -9.79 -9.57
CA VAL A 59 -16.27 -8.97 -8.45
C VAL A 59 -16.46 -9.74 -7.15
N ASP A 60 -15.39 -9.83 -6.36
CA ASP A 60 -15.45 -10.33 -4.99
C ASP A 60 -16.06 -9.26 -4.08
N PRO A 61 -17.24 -9.48 -3.45
CA PRO A 61 -17.90 -8.49 -2.63
C PRO A 61 -17.06 -8.03 -1.43
N ASP A 62 -16.19 -8.89 -0.90
CA ASP A 62 -15.34 -8.58 0.26
C ASP A 62 -14.25 -7.55 -0.07
N ARG A 63 -13.98 -7.35 -1.36
CA ARG A 63 -12.99 -6.39 -1.88
C ARG A 63 -13.63 -5.10 -2.40
N VAL A 64 -14.95 -4.96 -2.32
CA VAL A 64 -15.65 -3.76 -2.76
C VAL A 64 -15.84 -2.81 -1.60
N PHE A 65 -15.31 -1.60 -1.75
CA PHE A 65 -15.42 -0.54 -0.76
C PHE A 65 -16.22 0.63 -1.31
N HIS A 66 -17.12 1.16 -0.49
CA HIS A 66 -17.77 2.44 -0.77
C HIS A 66 -16.84 3.60 -0.46
N LEU A 67 -17.00 4.71 -1.20
CA LEU A 67 -16.27 5.95 -0.99
C LEU A 67 -16.38 6.45 0.46
N ASN A 68 -17.53 6.27 1.11
CA ASN A 68 -17.74 6.65 2.50
C ASN A 68 -16.85 5.83 3.45
N SER A 69 -16.76 4.51 3.25
CA SER A 69 -15.88 3.64 4.04
C SER A 69 -14.41 4.02 3.86
N ILE A 70 -13.99 4.27 2.62
CA ILE A 70 -12.64 4.75 2.29
C ILE A 70 -12.38 6.10 2.97
N ARG A 71 -13.34 7.03 2.93
CA ARG A 71 -13.23 8.34 3.59
C ARG A 71 -13.03 8.18 5.10
N THR A 72 -13.81 7.33 5.76
CA THR A 72 -13.68 7.07 7.20
C THR A 72 -12.30 6.49 7.53
N LEU A 73 -11.80 5.55 6.72
CA LEU A 73 -10.45 5.01 6.89
C LEU A 73 -9.37 6.08 6.68
N CYS A 74 -9.51 6.90 5.64
CA CYS A 74 -8.60 8.02 5.36
C CYS A 74 -8.52 9.01 6.52
N VAL A 75 -9.66 9.38 7.12
CA VAL A 75 -9.67 10.25 8.31
C VAL A 75 -9.06 9.54 9.52
N ARG A 76 -9.48 8.30 9.79
CA ARG A 76 -9.06 7.52 10.97
C ARG A 76 -7.55 7.30 11.01
N TYR A 77 -6.95 6.98 9.87
CA TYR A 77 -5.53 6.63 9.74
C TYR A 77 -4.70 7.74 9.08
N ARG A 78 -5.28 8.91 8.79
CA ARG A 78 -4.63 10.05 8.12
C ARG A 78 -4.04 9.67 6.74
N LEU A 79 -4.78 8.88 5.98
CA LEU A 79 -4.45 8.48 4.62
C LEU A 79 -5.08 9.46 3.62
N ARG A 80 -4.52 9.49 2.41
CA ARG A 80 -5.06 10.21 1.26
C ARG A 80 -5.43 9.20 0.19
N PHE A 81 -6.56 9.44 -0.45
CA PHE A 81 -7.03 8.67 -1.59
C PHE A 81 -6.87 9.52 -2.85
N LEU A 82 -5.87 9.21 -3.66
CA LEU A 82 -5.43 10.03 -4.80
C LEU A 82 -5.20 9.17 -6.04
N PRO A 83 -5.20 9.74 -7.26
CA PRO A 83 -4.84 9.01 -8.48
C PRO A 83 -3.44 8.40 -8.40
N GLY A 84 -3.26 7.25 -9.06
CA GLY A 84 -2.00 6.51 -9.08
C GLY A 84 -0.82 7.34 -9.57
N GLY A 85 -1.03 8.28 -10.50
CA GLY A 85 0.07 9.09 -11.02
C GLY A 85 0.66 10.12 -10.06
N LEU A 86 0.02 10.38 -8.92
CA LEU A 86 0.63 11.19 -7.85
C LEU A 86 1.54 10.37 -6.93
N PHE A 87 1.46 9.04 -7.00
CA PHE A 87 2.22 8.15 -6.15
C PHE A 87 3.69 8.12 -6.58
N LYS A 88 4.61 8.45 -5.66
CA LYS A 88 6.05 8.50 -5.94
C LYS A 88 6.82 7.26 -5.44
N GLY A 89 6.13 6.29 -4.85
CA GLY A 89 6.77 5.08 -4.32
C GLY A 89 6.92 3.96 -5.37
N PRO A 90 7.81 2.99 -5.13
CA PRO A 90 7.88 1.79 -5.96
C PRO A 90 6.61 0.94 -5.80
N ILE A 91 6.12 0.42 -6.93
CA ILE A 91 5.01 -0.54 -6.97
C ILE A 91 5.63 -1.95 -7.04
N PRO A 92 5.39 -2.82 -6.04
CA PRO A 92 5.96 -4.16 -6.01
C PRO A 92 5.32 -5.03 -7.08
N ASN A 93 6.05 -6.06 -7.50
CA ASN A 93 5.60 -7.00 -8.52
C ASN A 93 4.34 -7.78 -8.08
N THR A 94 4.08 -7.92 -6.78
CA THR A 94 2.84 -8.53 -6.27
C THR A 94 1.60 -7.72 -6.64
N ALA A 95 1.68 -6.39 -6.59
CA ALA A 95 0.59 -5.51 -6.98
C ALA A 95 0.36 -5.54 -8.50
N ILE A 96 1.44 -5.56 -9.28
CA ILE A 96 1.36 -5.68 -10.75
C ILE A 96 0.76 -7.03 -11.15
N ARG A 97 1.18 -8.12 -10.51
CA ARG A 97 0.60 -9.45 -10.74
C ARG A 97 -0.90 -9.49 -10.43
N ALA A 98 -1.31 -8.93 -9.29
CA ALA A 98 -2.73 -8.85 -8.94
C ALA A 98 -3.52 -7.98 -9.95
N LEU A 99 -2.89 -6.94 -10.51
CA LEU A 99 -3.48 -6.11 -11.54
C LEU A 99 -3.65 -6.87 -12.87
N ARG A 100 -2.65 -7.66 -13.26
CA ARG A 100 -2.71 -8.53 -14.44
C ARG A 100 -3.77 -9.61 -14.30
N ASP A 101 -3.90 -10.20 -13.11
CA ASP A 101 -4.97 -11.17 -12.82
C ASP A 101 -6.35 -10.50 -12.90
N LEU A 102 -6.46 -9.23 -12.49
CA LEU A 102 -7.68 -8.45 -12.62
C LEU A 102 -8.00 -8.08 -14.07
N GLU A 103 -6.99 -7.70 -14.86
CA GLU A 103 -7.13 -7.36 -16.28
C GLU A 103 -7.67 -8.55 -17.10
N ARG A 104 -7.29 -9.79 -16.75
CA ARG A 104 -7.83 -11.02 -17.37
C ARG A 104 -9.32 -11.24 -17.11
N VAL A 105 -9.84 -10.67 -16.04
CA VAL A 105 -11.25 -10.77 -15.62
C VAL A 105 -12.05 -9.52 -16.02
N ALA A 106 -11.36 -8.44 -16.38
CA ALA A 106 -11.96 -7.22 -16.88
C ALA A 106 -12.34 -7.36 -18.36
N GLU A 107 -13.44 -6.72 -18.76
CA GLU A 107 -13.86 -6.67 -20.17
C GLU A 107 -13.10 -5.61 -20.96
N GLU A 108 -12.54 -4.62 -20.26
CA GLU A 108 -11.84 -3.48 -20.82
C GLU A 108 -10.47 -3.28 -20.16
N PRO A 109 -9.50 -2.68 -20.88
CA PRO A 109 -8.21 -2.35 -20.30
C PRO A 109 -8.37 -1.37 -19.13
N LEU A 110 -7.63 -1.61 -18.05
CA LEU A 110 -7.69 -0.82 -16.82
C LEU A 110 -7.09 0.57 -17.05
N LYS A 111 -7.92 1.63 -16.97
CA LYS A 111 -7.49 3.02 -17.21
C LYS A 111 -7.43 3.89 -15.94
N GLY A 112 -8.26 3.57 -14.95
CA GLY A 112 -8.36 4.32 -13.70
C GLY A 112 -7.71 3.59 -12.53
N PHE A 113 -6.74 4.23 -11.87
CA PHE A 113 -6.13 3.70 -10.65
C PHE A 113 -6.14 4.76 -9.55
N MET A 114 -6.53 4.31 -8.36
CA MET A 114 -6.54 5.14 -7.15
C MET A 114 -5.66 4.46 -6.11
N VAL A 115 -4.79 5.22 -5.46
CA VAL A 115 -3.93 4.75 -4.39
C VAL A 115 -4.36 5.42 -3.09
N MET A 116 -4.64 4.60 -2.08
CA MET A 116 -4.79 5.04 -0.71
C MET A 116 -3.46 4.91 0.00
N ALA A 117 -2.83 6.03 0.34
CA ALA A 117 -1.56 6.03 1.05
C ALA A 117 -1.42 7.30 1.92
N PRO A 118 -0.53 7.32 2.92
CA PRO A 118 -0.29 8.55 3.68
C PRO A 118 0.29 9.65 2.80
N SER A 119 0.07 10.89 3.23
CA SER A 119 0.62 12.09 2.58
C SER A 119 2.13 12.02 2.32
N ALA A 120 2.88 11.28 3.14
CA ALA A 120 4.32 11.09 3.00
C ALA A 120 4.69 10.35 1.71
N ARG A 121 3.93 9.32 1.28
CA ARG A 121 4.21 8.52 0.06
C ARG A 121 4.02 9.28 -1.25
N PHE A 122 3.25 10.37 -1.21
CA PHE A 122 3.06 11.28 -2.36
C PHE A 122 4.20 12.31 -2.47
N LYS A 123 4.97 12.51 -1.39
CA LYS A 123 6.08 13.47 -1.34
C LYS A 123 7.45 12.80 -1.38
N LEU A 124 7.58 11.62 -0.76
CA LEU A 124 8.85 10.95 -0.49
C LEU A 124 8.72 9.43 -0.70
N CYS A 125 9.76 8.83 -1.28
CA CYS A 125 9.81 7.39 -1.57
C CYS A 125 9.95 6.53 -0.31
N ASP A 126 10.49 7.08 0.78
CA ASP A 126 10.98 6.33 1.93
C ASP A 126 10.04 6.41 3.15
N SER A 127 8.77 6.09 2.94
CA SER A 127 7.77 6.09 4.01
C SER A 127 7.26 4.67 4.25
N GLU A 128 7.45 4.17 5.47
CA GLU A 128 7.10 2.83 5.92
C GLU A 128 5.60 2.63 6.17
N VAL A 129 4.78 2.76 5.13
CA VAL A 129 3.33 2.63 5.29
C VAL A 129 2.69 2.02 4.06
N ASP A 130 1.71 1.15 4.31
CA ASP A 130 0.82 0.48 3.34
C ASP A 130 0.12 1.41 2.35
N PRO A 131 0.55 1.47 1.08
CA PRO A 131 -0.34 1.78 -0.02
C PRO A 131 -1.36 0.65 -0.27
N LEU A 132 -2.59 1.06 -0.56
CA LEU A 132 -3.63 0.19 -1.10
C LEU A 132 -3.99 0.69 -2.50
N LEU A 133 -4.03 -0.23 -3.46
CA LEU A 133 -4.42 0.06 -4.83
C LEU A 133 -5.87 -0.30 -5.06
N PHE A 134 -6.60 0.66 -5.61
CA PHE A 134 -7.99 0.56 -5.94
C PHE A 134 -8.23 0.87 -7.41
N VAL A 135 -9.30 0.28 -7.94
CA VAL A 135 -9.84 0.55 -9.26
C VAL A 135 -11.29 1.03 -9.10
N PRO A 136 -11.71 2.13 -9.75
CA PRO A 136 -13.08 2.63 -9.64
C PRO A 136 -14.04 1.73 -10.44
N LEU A 137 -15.10 1.27 -9.79
CA LEU A 137 -16.17 0.46 -10.38
C LEU A 137 -17.38 1.30 -10.84
N GLY A 138 -17.39 2.60 -10.53
CA GLY A 138 -18.56 3.46 -10.67
C GLY A 138 -19.50 3.40 -9.46
N ASN A 139 -20.47 4.33 -9.41
CA ASN A 139 -21.43 4.48 -8.30
C ASN A 139 -20.75 4.59 -6.92
N ASP A 140 -19.67 5.37 -6.82
CA ASP A 140 -18.88 5.56 -5.58
C ASP A 140 -18.35 4.26 -4.97
N ARG A 141 -18.19 3.20 -5.78
CA ARG A 141 -17.58 1.93 -5.39
C ARG A 141 -16.19 1.79 -5.99
N TYR A 142 -15.32 1.20 -5.20
CA TYR A 142 -13.93 0.97 -5.53
C TYR A 142 -13.57 -0.46 -5.21
N TYR A 143 -12.89 -1.12 -6.13
CA TYR A 143 -12.40 -2.47 -5.95
C TYR A 143 -10.97 -2.45 -5.41
N LEU A 144 -10.71 -3.15 -4.31
CA LEU A 144 -9.38 -3.32 -3.76
C LEU A 144 -8.62 -4.39 -4.55
N VAL A 145 -7.60 -3.96 -5.30
CA VAL A 145 -6.75 -4.86 -6.08
C VAL A 145 -5.73 -5.55 -5.17
N HIS A 146 -4.95 -4.73 -4.46
CA HIS A 146 -3.85 -5.23 -3.64
C HIS A 146 -3.47 -4.21 -2.56
N LYS A 147 -3.01 -4.73 -1.42
CA LYS A 147 -2.37 -3.98 -0.33
C LYS A 147 -0.94 -4.48 -0.22
N TRP A 148 0.03 -3.58 -0.16
CA TRP A 148 1.43 -3.94 0.06
C TRP A 148 2.08 -2.97 1.02
N GLY A 149 2.92 -3.49 1.92
CA GLY A 149 3.59 -2.71 2.96
C GLY A 149 3.57 -3.40 4.32
N THR A 150 4.05 -2.68 5.33
CA THR A 150 3.97 -3.06 6.73
C THR A 150 2.67 -2.55 7.35
N ASP A 151 1.93 -3.51 7.93
CA ASP A 151 0.56 -3.35 8.40
C ASP A 151 0.27 -2.00 9.10
N VAL A 152 -0.88 -1.41 8.79
CA VAL A 152 -1.45 -0.26 9.52
C VAL A 152 -1.65 -0.60 11.00
N SER A 153 -0.60 -0.39 11.78
CA SER A 153 -0.62 -0.67 13.21
C SER A 153 -1.72 0.16 13.89
N TRP A 154 -2.55 -0.52 14.69
CA TRP A 154 -3.61 0.13 15.47
C TRP A 154 -3.06 1.27 16.34
N THR A 155 -1.81 1.18 16.77
CA THR A 155 -1.08 2.23 17.50
C THR A 155 -1.13 3.59 16.80
N ARG A 156 -1.04 3.62 15.46
CA ARG A 156 -1.18 4.88 14.69
C ARG A 156 -2.55 5.50 14.78
N ALA A 157 -3.60 4.68 14.81
CA ALA A 157 -4.95 5.18 14.96
C ALA A 157 -5.14 5.85 16.32
N VAL A 158 -4.47 5.37 17.36
CA VAL A 158 -4.47 5.95 18.71
C VAL A 158 -3.67 7.25 18.76
N VAL A 159 -2.45 7.27 18.22
CA VAL A 159 -1.60 8.48 18.22
C VAL A 159 -2.22 9.62 17.40
N ASN A 160 -2.87 9.29 16.27
CA ASN A 160 -3.53 10.29 15.44
C ASN A 160 -4.94 10.65 15.91
N TRP A 161 -5.52 9.91 16.86
CA TRP A 161 -6.85 10.16 17.41
C TRP A 161 -7.05 11.59 17.94
N PRO A 162 -6.16 12.16 18.78
CA PRO A 162 -6.30 13.53 19.26
C PRO A 162 -6.29 14.58 18.14
N LEU A 163 -5.62 14.28 17.02
CA LEU A 163 -5.41 15.21 15.90
C LEU A 163 -6.55 15.20 14.88
N ARG A 164 -7.65 14.47 15.13
CA ARG A 164 -8.77 14.35 14.18
C ARG A 164 -9.66 15.59 14.18
N GLU A 165 -9.98 16.10 15.37
CA GLU A 165 -10.84 17.25 15.57
C GLU A 165 -10.22 18.25 16.54
N VAL A 166 -10.57 19.52 16.40
CA VAL A 166 -10.10 20.57 17.32
C VAL A 166 -10.58 20.28 18.75
N LEU A 167 -11.79 19.72 18.89
CA LEU A 167 -12.33 19.34 20.19
C LEU A 167 -11.60 18.14 20.82
N THR A 168 -11.27 17.10 20.05
CA THR A 168 -10.46 15.97 20.55
C THR A 168 -9.06 16.43 20.94
N LEU A 169 -8.49 17.39 20.21
CA LEU A 169 -7.20 17.97 20.56
C LEU A 169 -7.29 18.76 21.87
N ALA A 170 -8.28 19.64 22.01
CA ALA A 170 -8.46 20.44 23.21
C ALA A 170 -8.68 19.57 24.46
N THR A 171 -9.52 18.54 24.34
CA THR A 171 -9.78 17.60 25.43
C THR A 171 -8.57 16.76 25.80
N THR A 172 -7.81 16.26 24.83
CA THR A 172 -6.58 15.50 25.12
C THR A 172 -5.50 16.37 25.76
N VAL A 173 -5.32 17.62 25.32
CA VAL A 173 -4.40 18.57 25.96
C VAL A 173 -4.83 18.90 27.38
N LEU A 174 -6.13 19.14 27.61
CA LEU A 174 -6.67 19.42 28.93
C LEU A 174 -6.44 18.24 29.88
N VAL A 175 -6.82 17.02 29.46
CA VAL A 175 -6.65 15.80 30.27
C VAL A 175 -5.18 15.52 30.54
N LEU A 176 -4.31 15.63 29.54
CA LEU A 176 -2.87 15.42 29.71
C LEU A 176 -2.26 16.46 30.65
N GLY A 177 -2.66 17.73 30.50
CA GLY A 177 -2.25 18.82 31.38
C GLY A 177 -2.70 18.60 32.83
N SER A 178 -3.96 18.25 33.05
CA SER A 178 -4.49 17.91 34.38
C SER A 178 -3.78 16.68 34.98
N MET A 179 -3.51 15.66 34.17
CA MET A 179 -2.84 14.44 34.62
C MET A 179 -1.37 14.70 34.99
N LEU A 180 -0.65 15.51 34.21
CA LEU A 180 0.70 15.97 34.55
C LEU A 180 0.69 16.82 35.82
N GLY A 181 -0.29 17.72 35.96
CA GLY A 181 -0.50 18.49 37.18
C GLY A 181 -0.65 17.60 38.41
N LEU A 182 -1.48 16.55 38.35
CA LEU A 182 -1.67 15.59 39.44
C LEU A 182 -0.41 14.76 39.75
N LEU A 183 0.41 14.44 38.75
CA LEU A 183 1.60 13.59 38.91
C LEU A 183 2.79 14.32 39.54
N ILE A 184 2.91 15.63 39.32
CA ILE A 184 3.98 16.43 39.91
C ILE A 184 3.77 16.47 41.43
N PRO A 185 4.78 16.16 42.28
CA PRO A 185 4.65 16.30 43.74
C PRO A 185 4.63 17.76 44.18
N THR A 186 3.92 18.12 45.25
CA THR A 186 3.89 19.49 45.79
C THR A 186 5.28 20.01 46.17
N GLY A 187 6.15 19.14 46.71
CA GLY A 187 7.51 19.52 47.11
C GLY A 187 8.47 19.87 45.98
N TRP A 188 8.12 19.60 44.71
CA TRP A 188 8.92 20.03 43.55
C TRP A 188 8.54 21.44 43.08
N VAL A 189 7.33 21.90 43.40
CA VAL A 189 6.78 23.17 42.92
C VAL A 189 6.82 24.25 44.00
N THR A 190 6.68 23.86 45.27
CA THR A 190 6.64 24.80 46.40
C THR A 190 7.58 24.35 47.52
N THR A 191 8.24 25.33 48.14
CA THR A 191 9.14 25.15 49.29
C THR A 191 8.41 25.28 50.64
N SER A 192 7.07 25.40 50.62
CA SER A 192 6.25 25.67 51.80
C SER A 192 5.93 24.37 52.57
N PRO A 193 6.20 24.27 53.89
CA PRO A 193 5.98 23.03 54.66
C PRO A 193 4.51 22.57 54.75
N ASP A 194 3.57 23.52 54.69
CA ASP A 194 2.12 23.27 54.87
C ASP A 194 1.35 23.18 53.54
N ALA A 195 2.04 23.01 52.41
CA ALA A 195 1.42 22.88 51.09
C ALA A 195 0.81 21.48 50.89
N GLY A 196 -0.40 21.28 51.41
CA GLY A 196 -1.18 20.05 51.19
C GLY A 196 -1.57 19.85 49.71
N PHE A 197 -1.66 18.60 49.25
CA PHE A 197 -1.86 18.25 47.82
C PHE A 197 -3.06 18.91 47.13
N TRP A 198 -4.12 19.25 47.87
CA TRP A 198 -5.34 19.89 47.37
C TRP A 198 -5.43 21.39 47.70
N GLY A 199 -4.31 22.08 47.93
CA GLY A 199 -4.32 23.51 48.28
C GLY A 199 -4.40 24.44 47.06
N ALA A 200 -4.75 25.70 47.31
CA ALA A 200 -4.91 26.76 46.30
C ALA A 200 -3.64 27.06 45.47
N HIS A 201 -2.49 26.49 45.84
CA HIS A 201 -1.23 26.60 45.12
C HIS A 201 -1.15 25.73 43.86
N ARG A 202 -2.23 25.00 43.50
CA ARG A 202 -2.33 24.14 42.31
C ARG A 202 -3.47 24.48 41.33
N VAL A 203 -4.32 25.46 41.65
CA VAL A 203 -5.45 25.87 40.79
C VAL A 203 -5.05 27.03 39.89
#